data_AF-A0A3D4RYW8-F1
#
_entry.id   AF-A0A3D4RYW8-F1
#
_cell.length_a   1.000
_cell.length_b   1.000
_cell.length_c   1.000
_cell.angle_alpha   90.00
_cell.angle_beta   90.00
_cell.angle_gamma   90.00
#
_symmetry.space_group_name_H-M   'P 1'
#
loop_
_entity.id
_entity.type
_entity.pdbx_description
1 polymer ?
#
loop_
_entity_poly.entity_id
_entity_poly.type
_entity_poly.pdbx_seq_one_letter_code
_entity_poly.pdbx_strand_id
1 'polypeptide(L)'
;MLPNQAKNDERTQDTLSAAVIETIRDAASKLTGPKRRQFEAQVALDYLGGSARKAQTVFGWSSKTVALGLNELRTGITCVDNYSQRGRRPCEETQPHLLEDILAL
;
A
#
# COMPACT_ATOMS: atom_id res chain seq x y z
N MET A 1 10.34 49.10 8.60
CA MET A 1 8.97 49.67 8.55
C MET A 1 8.63 49.72 7.07
N LEU A 2 7.76 48.89 6.49
CA LEU A 2 6.42 48.45 6.90
C LEU A 2 6.29 46.92 7.07
N PRO A 3 5.21 46.45 7.73
CA PRO A 3 5.06 45.10 8.27
C PRO A 3 4.20 44.18 7.37
N ASN A 4 3.91 42.98 7.90
CA ASN A 4 2.73 42.14 7.63
C ASN A 4 2.82 41.20 6.41
N GLN A 5 2.52 39.90 6.51
CA GLN A 5 1.58 39.18 7.37
C GLN A 5 2.10 37.78 7.75
N ALA A 6 1.79 37.37 8.97
CA ALA A 6 1.78 35.99 9.43
C ALA A 6 0.64 35.17 8.76
N LYS A 7 0.59 33.87 9.10
CA LYS A 7 -0.48 32.86 8.87
C LYS A 7 -0.31 32.05 7.58
N ASN A 8 -0.20 30.73 7.54
CA ASN A 8 -0.44 29.61 8.46
C ASN A 8 0.60 28.52 8.09
N ASP A 9 1.10 27.68 8.99
CA ASP A 9 0.37 26.49 9.39
C ASP A 9 0.87 26.04 10.77
N GLU A 10 0.00 26.20 11.76
CA GLU A 10 0.15 25.61 13.08
C GLU A 10 0.36 24.11 12.88
N ARG A 11 1.53 23.63 13.28
CA ARG A 11 1.87 22.19 13.32
C ARG A 11 1.10 21.53 14.47
N THR A 12 -0.20 21.73 14.53
CA THR A 12 -1.11 20.99 15.37
C THR A 12 -1.23 19.63 14.71
N GLN A 13 -0.35 18.72 15.10
CA GLN A 13 -0.60 17.31 14.87
C GLN A 13 -1.87 17.00 15.67
N ASP A 14 -3.03 17.04 15.02
CA ASP A 14 -4.26 16.53 15.57
C ASP A 14 -3.97 15.09 15.97
N THR A 15 -3.92 14.88 17.29
CA THR A 15 -3.59 13.58 17.85
C THR A 15 -4.79 12.70 17.57
N LEU A 16 -4.70 11.86 16.54
CA LEU A 16 -5.71 10.83 16.26
C LEU A 16 -5.97 10.04 17.55
N SER A 17 -7.22 9.99 17.99
CA SER A 17 -7.56 9.21 19.16
C SER A 17 -7.32 7.73 18.90
N ALA A 18 -6.98 6.97 19.95
CA ALA A 18 -6.73 5.54 19.84
C ALA A 18 -7.93 4.80 19.21
N ALA A 19 -9.16 5.19 19.55
CA ALA A 19 -10.38 4.59 18.98
C ALA A 19 -10.48 4.80 17.46
N VAL A 20 -10.11 5.98 16.97
CA VAL A 20 -10.10 6.28 15.51
C VAL A 20 -9.00 5.46 14.83
N ILE A 21 -7.81 5.37 15.43
CA ILE A 21 -6.71 4.56 14.89
C ILE A 21 -7.14 3.10 14.75
N GLU A 22 -7.77 2.52 15.77
CA GLU A 22 -8.26 1.14 15.72
C GLU A 22 -9.35 0.96 14.65
N THR A 23 -10.29 1.90 14.54
CA THR A 23 -11.36 1.84 13.52
C THR A 23 -10.78 1.87 12.11
N ILE A 24 -9.80 2.75 11.84
CA ILE A 24 -9.13 2.84 10.55
C ILE A 24 -8.33 1.56 10.25
N ARG A 25 -7.66 1.00 11.26
CA ARG A 25 -6.90 -0.25 11.10
C ARG A 25 -7.83 -1.43 10.78
N ASP A 26 -8.97 -1.52 11.46
CA ASP A 26 -10.00 -2.52 11.19
C ASP A 26 -10.53 -2.39 9.76
N ALA A 27 -10.86 -1.18 9.32
CA ALA A 27 -11.28 -0.93 7.94
C ALA A 27 -10.21 -1.37 6.91
N ALA A 28 -8.94 -1.02 7.13
CA ALA A 28 -7.85 -1.45 6.26
C ALA A 28 -7.68 -2.97 6.21
N SER A 29 -7.90 -3.66 7.34
CA SER A 29 -7.77 -5.12 7.44
C SER A 29 -8.78 -5.88 6.59
N LYS A 30 -9.95 -5.28 6.35
CA LYS A 30 -11.04 -5.82 5.52
C LYS A 30 -10.82 -5.61 4.01
N LEU A 31 -9.82 -4.82 3.63
CA LEU A 31 -9.46 -4.57 2.24
C LEU A 31 -8.26 -5.44 1.83
N THR A 32 -8.14 -5.72 0.53
CA THR A 32 -7.02 -6.48 -0.03
C THR A 32 -6.46 -5.83 -1.30
N GLY A 33 -5.21 -6.17 -1.62
CA GLY A 33 -4.56 -5.77 -2.87
C GLY A 33 -4.53 -4.25 -3.09
N PRO A 34 -4.77 -3.78 -4.33
CA PRO A 34 -4.72 -2.36 -4.66
C PRO A 34 -5.71 -1.48 -3.88
N LYS A 35 -6.91 -2.00 -3.57
CA LYS A 35 -7.93 -1.25 -2.82
C LYS A 35 -7.43 -0.89 -1.42
N ARG A 36 -6.75 -1.84 -0.76
CA ARG A 36 -6.13 -1.59 0.55
C ARG A 36 -5.04 -0.52 0.45
N ARG A 37 -4.15 -0.62 -0.53
CA ARG A 37 -3.09 0.40 -0.75
C ARG A 37 -3.66 1.80 -0.96
N GLN A 38 -4.68 1.92 -1.80
CA GLN A 38 -5.33 3.20 -2.09
C GLN A 38 -5.96 3.79 -0.83
N PHE A 39 -6.65 2.95 -0.04
CA PHE A 39 -7.21 3.36 1.25
C PHE A 39 -6.13 3.84 2.21
N GLU A 40 -5.07 3.04 2.43
CA GLU A 40 -3.96 3.39 3.32
C GLU A 40 -3.26 4.69 2.89
N ALA A 41 -3.10 4.90 1.57
CA ALA A 41 -2.52 6.11 1.02
C ALA A 41 -3.42 7.34 1.21
N GLN A 42 -4.74 7.21 1.01
CA GLN A 42 -5.69 8.30 1.23
C GLN A 42 -5.70 8.71 2.69
N VAL A 43 -5.77 7.74 3.62
CA VAL A 43 -5.68 8.00 5.07
C VAL A 43 -4.36 8.72 5.41
N ALA A 44 -3.24 8.32 4.78
CA ALA A 44 -1.95 8.97 5.02
C ALA A 44 -1.95 10.43 4.53
N LEU A 45 -2.62 10.74 3.41
CA LEU A 45 -2.79 12.13 2.95
C LEU A 45 -3.62 12.94 3.94
N ASP A 46 -4.79 12.42 4.31
CA ASP A 46 -5.80 13.14 5.09
C ASP A 46 -5.32 13.44 6.52
N TYR A 47 -4.64 12.47 7.16
CA TYR A 47 -4.31 12.58 8.58
C TYR A 47 -2.82 12.75 8.87
N LEU A 48 -1.94 12.36 7.94
CA LEU A 48 -0.49 12.28 8.19
C LEU A 48 0.35 13.11 7.21
N GLY A 49 -0.29 13.97 6.39
CA GLY A 49 0.37 14.82 5.41
C GLY A 49 1.10 14.04 4.31
N GLY A 50 0.58 12.87 3.94
CA GLY A 50 1.16 11.98 2.94
C GLY A 50 2.43 11.25 3.40
N SER A 51 2.71 11.21 4.71
CA SER A 51 3.95 10.58 5.20
C SER A 51 3.81 9.08 5.43
N ALA A 52 4.40 8.28 4.54
CA ALA A 52 4.48 6.82 4.68
C ALA A 52 5.19 6.38 5.98
N ARG A 53 6.20 7.15 6.44
CA ARG A 53 6.89 6.87 7.72
C ARG A 53 5.95 7.07 8.91
N LYS A 54 5.14 8.13 8.92
CA LYS A 54 4.14 8.31 9.97
C LYS A 54 3.07 7.23 9.92
N ALA A 55 2.64 6.80 8.74
CA ALA A 55 1.64 5.74 8.59
C ALA A 55 2.13 4.41 9.21
N GLN A 56 3.41 4.10 9.03
CA GLN A 56 4.04 2.96 9.72
C GLN A 56 4.03 3.12 11.24
N THR A 57 4.40 4.30 11.76
CA THR A 57 4.43 4.54 13.22
C THR A 57 3.05 4.55 13.86
N VAL A 58 2.03 5.14 13.21
CA VAL A 58 0.69 5.33 13.77
C VAL A 58 -0.19 4.10 13.58
N PHE A 59 -0.20 3.52 12.37
CA PHE A 59 -1.12 2.43 12.02
C PHE A 59 -0.46 1.05 11.98
N GLY A 60 0.87 0.97 11.97
CA GLY A 60 1.62 -0.28 11.81
C GLY A 60 1.71 -0.78 10.37
N TRP A 61 1.35 0.05 9.39
CA TRP A 61 1.36 -0.36 7.98
C TRP A 61 2.76 -0.36 7.36
N SER A 62 2.93 -1.13 6.29
CA SER A 62 4.18 -1.15 5.54
C SER A 62 4.40 0.20 4.85
N SER A 63 5.48 0.89 5.20
CA SER A 63 5.86 2.16 4.57
C SER A 63 6.02 2.04 3.04
N LYS A 64 6.52 0.89 2.55
CA LYS A 64 6.62 0.62 1.09
C LYS A 64 5.25 0.55 0.42
N THR A 65 4.29 -0.09 1.08
CA THR A 65 2.91 -0.26 0.60
C THR A 65 2.19 1.07 0.52
N VAL A 66 2.31 1.90 1.57
CA VAL A 66 1.75 3.25 1.60
C VAL A 66 2.43 4.17 0.58
N ALA A 67 3.76 4.13 0.46
CA ALA A 67 4.49 4.92 -0.54
C ALA A 67 4.11 4.55 -1.98
N LEU A 68 3.88 3.26 -2.26
CA LEU A 68 3.34 2.82 -3.55
C LEU A 68 1.95 3.40 -3.77
N GLY A 69 1.03 3.23 -2.82
CA GLY A 69 -0.33 3.78 -2.92
C GLY A 69 -0.35 5.30 -3.12
N LEU A 70 0.53 6.05 -2.46
CA LEU A 70 0.66 7.50 -2.65
C LEU A 70 1.09 7.86 -4.08
N ASN A 71 2.02 7.09 -4.67
CA ASN A 71 2.41 7.27 -6.07
C ASN A 71 1.29 6.89 -7.04
N GLU A 72 0.55 5.82 -6.75
CA GLU A 72 -0.61 5.41 -7.54
C GLU A 72 -1.69 6.51 -7.53
N LEU A 73 -2.00 7.09 -6.36
CA LEU A 73 -2.93 8.22 -6.25
C LEU A 73 -2.41 9.46 -7.00
N ARG A 74 -1.13 9.80 -6.85
CA ARG A 74 -0.52 10.94 -7.54
C ARG A 74 -0.57 10.82 -9.07
N THR A 75 -0.45 9.60 -9.59
CA THR A 75 -0.39 9.34 -11.04
C THR A 75 -1.74 8.93 -11.64
N GLY A 76 -2.71 8.51 -10.81
CA GLY A 76 -3.95 7.90 -11.25
C GLY A 76 -3.79 6.47 -11.79
N ILE A 77 -2.59 5.89 -11.72
CA ILE A 77 -2.28 4.57 -12.26
C ILE A 77 -2.21 3.56 -11.12
N THR A 78 -2.97 2.48 -11.22
CA THR A 78 -2.86 1.35 -10.28
C THR A 78 -1.81 0.37 -10.75
N CYS A 79 -0.79 0.12 -9.93
CA CYS A 79 0.21 -0.89 -10.20
C CYS A 79 -0.39 -2.29 -9.99
N VAL A 80 -0.34 -3.08 -11.06
CA VAL A 80 -0.77 -4.47 -11.08
C VAL A 80 0.45 -5.36 -10.86
N ASP A 81 0.35 -6.28 -9.91
CA ASP A 81 1.38 -7.29 -9.68
C ASP A 81 1.38 -8.29 -10.83
N ASN A 82 2.58 -8.62 -11.32
CA ASN A 82 2.78 -9.55 -12.42
C ASN A 82 2.75 -11.01 -11.94
N TYR A 83 1.65 -11.44 -11.32
CA TYR A 83 1.55 -12.78 -10.75
C TYR A 83 1.68 -13.88 -11.80
N SER A 84 1.21 -13.66 -13.02
CA SER A 84 1.25 -14.64 -14.11
C SER A 84 2.67 -14.99 -14.59
N GLN A 85 3.63 -14.08 -14.43
CA GLN A 85 5.04 -14.35 -14.74
C GLN A 85 5.83 -14.85 -13.54
N ARG A 86 5.20 -14.96 -12.36
CA ARG A 86 5.80 -15.56 -11.17
C ARG A 86 5.34 -17.01 -11.03
N GLY A 87 6.22 -17.86 -10.53
CA GLY A 87 5.93 -19.28 -10.29
C GLY A 87 6.75 -20.21 -11.15
N ARG A 88 6.83 -21.47 -10.72
CA ARG A 88 7.42 -22.55 -11.52
C ARG A 88 6.46 -22.85 -12.66
N ARG A 89 6.97 -22.86 -13.90
CA ARG A 89 6.19 -23.33 -15.05
C ARG A 89 5.65 -24.74 -14.78
N PRO A 90 4.49 -25.11 -15.34
CA PRO A 90 4.00 -26.48 -15.32
C PRO A 90 5.11 -27.47 -15.70
N CYS A 91 5.11 -28.65 -15.09
CA CYS A 91 6.15 -29.65 -15.36
C CYS A 91 6.07 -30.11 -16.82
N GLU A 92 4.88 -30.11 -17.41
CA GLU A 92 4.60 -30.42 -18.80
C GLU A 92 5.30 -29.45 -19.77
N GLU A 93 5.38 -28.16 -19.43
CA GLU A 93 6.12 -27.17 -20.23
C GLU A 93 7.64 -27.34 -20.10
N THR A 94 8.10 -27.83 -18.95
CA THR A 94 9.53 -27.95 -18.66
C THR A 94 10.09 -29.32 -19.05
N GLN A 95 9.25 -30.35 -19.08
CA GLN A 95 9.55 -31.74 -19.41
C GLN A 95 8.46 -32.27 -20.34
N PRO A 96 8.56 -32.00 -21.66
CA PRO A 96 7.54 -32.37 -22.63
C PRO A 96 7.27 -33.88 -22.71
N HIS A 97 8.31 -34.68 -22.45
CA HIS A 97 8.27 -36.14 -22.49
C HIS A 97 7.98 -36.79 -21.13
N LEU A 98 7.62 -36.00 -20.11
CA LEU A 98 7.43 -36.51 -18.75
C LEU A 98 6.42 -37.67 -18.68
N LEU A 99 5.34 -37.59 -19.46
CA LEU A 99 4.36 -38.67 -19.51
C LEU A 99 4.93 -39.95 -20.14
N GLU A 100 5.71 -39.80 -21.21
CA GLU A 100 6.37 -40.92 -21.89
C GLU A 100 7.40 -41.57 -20.97
N ASP A 101 8.19 -40.76 -20.26
CA ASP A 101 9.18 -41.21 -19.28
C ASP A 101 8.53 -41.97 -18.11
N ILE A 102 7.36 -41.53 -17.64
CA ILE A 102 6.59 -42.22 -16.59
C ILE A 102 6.07 -43.56 -17.07
N LEU A 103 5.58 -43.64 -18.31
CA LEU A 103 5.01 -44.86 -18.89
C LEU A 103 6.08 -45.89 -19.30
N ALA A 104 7.34 -45.47 -19.44
CA ALA A 104 8.47 -46.33 -19.78
C ALA A 104 9.14 -47.01 -18.56
N LEU A 105 8.65 -46.76 -17.34
CA LEU A 105 9.07 -47.39 -16.08
C LEU A 105 8.33 -48.71 -15.82
#